data_AF-A0A521UUT6-F1
#
_entry.id   AF-A0A521UUT6-F1
#
_cell.length_a   1.000
_cell.length_b   1.000
_cell.length_c   1.000
_cell.angle_alpha   90.00
_cell.angle_beta   90.00
_cell.angle_gamma   90.00
#
_symmetry.space_group_name_H-M   'P 1'
#
loop_
_entity.id
_entity.type
_entity.pdbx_description
1 polymer ?
#
loop_
_entity_poly.entity_id
_entity_poly.type
_entity_poly.pdbx_seq_one_letter_code
_entity_poly.pdbx_strand_id
1 'polypeptide(L)' 'HRWIGERTFAWLGKYRRLSKDYEALPETSEAFIYVAMTHTMLRRLQPT' A
#
# COMPACT_ATOMS: atom_id res chain seq x y z
N HIS A 1 -17.40 4.44 -10.04
CA HIS A 1 -16.13 5.17 -9.84
C HIS A 1 -15.92 5.80 -8.46
N ARG A 2 -16.96 5.93 -7.61
CA ARG A 2 -16.92 6.70 -6.35
C ARG A 2 -15.99 6.19 -5.24
N TRP A 3 -15.49 4.95 -5.30
CA TRP A 3 -14.75 4.29 -4.21
C TRP A 3 -13.37 3.71 -4.59
N ILE A 4 -12.86 4.01 -5.80
CA ILE A 4 -11.58 3.44 -6.26
C ILE A 4 -10.42 3.93 -5.37
N GLY A 5 -10.38 5.21 -5.04
CA GLY A 5 -9.33 5.79 -4.19
C GLY A 5 -9.34 5.17 -2.79
N GLU A 6 -10.52 5.06 -2.17
CA GLU A 6 -10.67 4.46 -0.85
C GLU A 6 -10.24 3.01 -0.80
N ARG A 7 -10.49 2.24 -1.88
CA ARG A 7 -10.03 0.86 -1.96
C ARG A 7 -8.51 0.78 -1.94
N THR A 8 -7.82 1.68 -2.64
CA THR A 8 -6.35 1.74 -2.62
C THR A 8 -5.84 2.04 -1.21
N PHE A 9 -6.42 3.03 -0.52
CA PHE A 9 -6.06 3.34 0.86
C PHE A 9 -6.40 2.20 1.83
N ALA A 10 -7.50 1.50 1.63
CA ALA A 10 -7.86 0.32 2.42
C ALA A 10 -6.82 -0.82 2.28
N TRP A 11 -6.21 -0.99 1.11
CA TRP A 11 -5.10 -1.95 0.93
C TRP A 11 -3.83 -1.47 1.63
N LEU A 12 -3.49 -0.18 1.55
CA LEU A 12 -2.35 0.39 2.27
C LEU A 12 -2.50 0.25 3.80
N GLY A 13 -3.70 0.45 4.32
CA GLY A 13 -4.01 0.28 5.75
C GLY A 13 -3.84 -1.16 6.26
N LYS A 14 -3.80 -2.17 5.39
CA LYS A 14 -3.48 -3.56 5.78
C LYS A 14 -1.98 -3.78 6.05
N TYR A 15 -1.11 -2.89 5.59
CA TYR A 15 0.32 -2.96 5.88
C TYR A 15 0.59 -2.29 7.22
N ARG A 16 0.96 -3.09 8.23
CA ARG A 16 1.20 -2.61 9.61
C ARG A 16 2.15 -1.40 9.68
N ARG A 17 3.17 -1.36 8.83
CA ARG A 17 4.14 -0.24 8.75
C ARG A 17 3.54 1.06 8.21
N LEU A 18 2.54 0.98 7.34
CA LEU A 18 1.84 2.14 6.78
C LEU A 18 0.61 2.55 7.63
N SER A 19 0.24 1.76 8.64
CA SER A 19 -0.88 2.08 9.54
C SER A 19 -0.59 3.26 10.46
N LYS A 20 0.69 3.59 10.68
CA LYS A 20 1.13 4.74 11.47
C LYS A 20 2.51 5.14 10.96
N ASP A 21 2.78 6.43 10.88
CA ASP A 21 4.09 6.94 10.51
C ASP A 21 5.09 6.62 11.62
N TYR A 22 5.78 5.50 11.47
CA TYR A 22 6.89 5.09 12.32
C TYR A 22 8.24 5.51 11.74
N GLU A 23 8.27 5.86 10.45
CA GLU A 23 9.51 6.15 9.75
C GLU A 23 9.96 7.58 10.04
N ALA A 24 11.24 7.76 10.37
CA ALA A 24 11.81 9.07 10.66
C ALA A 24 12.00 9.93 9.40
N LEU A 25 12.02 9.29 8.23
CA LEU A 25 12.29 9.90 6.94
C LEU A 25 11.10 9.64 5.99
N PRO A 26 10.56 10.67 5.32
CA PRO A 26 9.44 10.52 4.40
C PRO A 26 9.78 9.58 3.22
N GLU A 27 11.04 9.54 2.81
CA GLU A 27 11.54 8.66 1.73
C GLU A 27 11.33 7.18 2.06
N THR A 28 11.45 6.82 3.34
CA THR A 28 11.23 5.45 3.79
C THR A 28 9.75 5.08 3.74
N SER A 29 8.87 5.97 4.17
CA SER A 29 7.41 5.79 4.03
C SER A 29 7.01 5.66 2.57
N GLU A 30 7.60 6.48 1.68
CA GLU A 30 7.37 6.43 0.23
C GLU A 30 7.80 5.08 -0.35
N ALA A 31 8.99 4.58 0.02
CA ALA A 31 9.47 3.27 -0.40
C ALA A 31 8.50 2.14 -0.01
N PHE A 32 7.95 2.18 1.22
CA PHE A 32 6.96 1.19 1.66
C PHE A 32 5.63 1.30 0.90
N ILE A 33 5.20 2.49 0.50
CA ILE A 33 4.03 2.67 -0.35
C ILE A 33 4.24 1.98 -1.72
N TYR A 34 5.40 2.18 -2.35
CA TYR A 34 5.71 1.49 -3.62
C TYR A 34 5.72 -0.02 -3.47
N VAL A 35 6.37 -0.55 -2.43
CA VAL A 35 6.41 -2.00 -2.15
C VAL A 35 5.00 -2.56 -1.95
N ALA A 36 4.16 -1.86 -1.18
CA ALA A 36 2.77 -2.26 -0.94
C ALA A 36 1.92 -2.29 -2.23
N MET A 37 2.14 -1.32 -3.12
CA MET A 37 1.48 -1.28 -4.43
C MET A 37 1.97 -2.42 -5.33
N THR A 38 3.27 -2.66 -5.44
CA THR A 38 3.84 -3.77 -6.22
C THR A 38 3.29 -5.12 -5.75
N HIS A 39 3.29 -5.39 -4.44
CA HIS A 39 2.73 -6.63 -3.90
C HIS A 39 1.23 -6.79 -4.19
N THR A 40 0.46 -5.69 -4.17
CA THR A 40 -0.95 -5.71 -4.58
C THR A 40 -1.11 -6.04 -6.06
N MET A 41 -0.26 -5.49 -6.93
CA MET A 41 -0.27 -5.80 -8.37
C MET A 41 0.10 -7.26 -8.62
N LEU A 42 1.14 -7.78 -7.96
CA LEU A 42 1.56 -9.19 -8.06
C LEU A 42 0.42 -10.16 -7.69
N ARG A 43 -0.31 -9.87 -6.61
CA ARG A 43 -1.49 -10.67 -6.20
C ARG A 43 -2.62 -10.67 -7.22
N ARG A 44 -2.76 -9.61 -8.01
CA ARG A 44 -3.77 -9.53 -9.08
C ARG A 44 -3.33 -10.24 -10.35
N LEU A 45 -2.01 -10.33 -10.58
CA LEU A 45 -1.43 -10.99 -11.74
C LEU A 45 -1.37 -12.50 -11.57
N GLN A 46 -1.30 -13.02 -10.34
CA GLN A 46 -1.47 -14.45 -10.10
C GLN A 46 -2.95 -14.83 -10.25
N PRO A 47 -3.33 -15.62 -11.27
CA PRO A 47 -4.62 -16.28 -11.27
C PRO A 47 -4.55 -17.40 -10.24
N THR A 48 -5.36 -17.30 -9.19
CA THR A 48 -5.69 -18.45 -8.34
C THR A 48 -6.57 -19.43 -9.10
#